data_AF-A0A3M8H1U4-F1
#
_entry.id   AF-A0A3M8H1U4-F1
#
_cell.length_a   1.000
_cell.length_b   1.000
_cell.length_c   1.000
_cell.angle_alpha   90.00
_cell.angle_beta   90.00
_cell.angle_gamma   90.00
#
_symmetry.space_group_name_H-M   'P 1'
#
loop_
_entity.id
_entity.type
_entity.pdbx_description
1 polymer ?
#
loop_
_entity_poly.entity_id
_entity_poly.type
_entity_poly.pdbx_seq_one_letter_code
_entity_poly.pdbx_strand_id
1 'polypeptide(L)'
;MKRNRLIMQYKKENGETGYKMVSFDIDVIAKHTGGLAPTILYFYDNQDVTEDVRAIRFGLEPPSSYIDDYDQFQKLLYKKEQRAINNLYDTISIRPKHMSTTKQILWSFGVLLLMTIPLLVAIILK
;
A
#
# COMPACT_ATOMS: atom_id res chain seq x y z
N MET A 1 -23.56 -17.22 1.06
CA MET A 1 -22.48 -16.26 0.70
C MET A 1 -22.55 -15.10 1.68
N LYS A 2 -21.50 -14.86 2.48
CA LYS A 2 -21.48 -13.71 3.40
C LYS A 2 -21.65 -12.44 2.53
N ARG A 3 -22.60 -11.56 2.86
CA ARG A 3 -22.86 -10.34 2.08
C ARG A 3 -21.59 -9.49 2.10
N ASN A 4 -20.88 -9.46 0.97
CA ASN A 4 -19.68 -8.65 0.83
C ASN A 4 -20.09 -7.18 0.72
N ARG A 5 -19.54 -6.32 1.57
CA ARG A 5 -19.93 -4.90 1.64
C ARG A 5 -19.52 -4.10 0.41
N LEU A 6 -18.60 -4.63 -0.40
CA LEU A 6 -18.05 -3.97 -1.58
C LEU A 6 -18.77 -4.37 -2.87
N ILE A 7 -19.70 -5.32 -2.83
CA ILE A 7 -20.43 -5.81 -4.01
C ILE A 7 -21.90 -5.38 -3.94
N MET A 8 -22.39 -4.82 -5.03
CA MET A 8 -23.79 -4.47 -5.23
C MET A 8 -24.40 -5.30 -6.37
N GLN A 9 -25.60 -5.78 -6.13
CA GLN A 9 -26.43 -6.42 -7.15
C GLN A 9 -27.15 -5.37 -7.98
N TYR A 10 -27.22 -5.55 -9.30
CA TYR A 10 -28.01 -4.70 -10.20
C TYR A 10 -28.71 -5.54 -11.26
N LYS A 11 -29.73 -4.99 -11.93
CA LYS A 11 -30.39 -5.64 -13.07
C LYS A 11 -29.69 -5.25 -14.36
N LYS A 12 -29.23 -6.24 -15.11
CA LYS A 12 -28.70 -6.09 -16.47
C LYS A 12 -29.83 -5.79 -17.45
N GLU A 13 -29.48 -5.23 -18.61
CA GLU A 13 -30.44 -4.87 -19.66
C GLU A 13 -31.24 -6.08 -20.19
N ASN A 14 -30.65 -7.27 -20.14
CA ASN A 14 -31.28 -8.54 -20.49
C ASN A 14 -32.21 -9.11 -19.39
N GLY A 15 -32.40 -8.39 -18.29
CA GLY A 15 -33.24 -8.82 -17.15
C GLY A 15 -32.52 -9.73 -16.15
N GLU A 16 -31.28 -10.12 -16.39
CA GLU A 16 -30.49 -10.95 -15.49
C GLU A 16 -29.96 -10.15 -14.30
N THR A 17 -29.62 -10.86 -13.23
CA THR A 17 -28.91 -10.29 -12.10
C THR A 17 -27.42 -10.17 -12.41
N GLY A 18 -26.89 -8.95 -12.35
CA GLY A 18 -25.45 -8.67 -12.38
C GLY A 18 -24.91 -8.26 -11.01
N TYR A 19 -23.59 -8.35 -10.86
CA TYR A 19 -22.89 -7.81 -9.69
C TYR A 19 -21.81 -6.83 -10.15
N LYS A 20 -21.62 -5.77 -9.37
CA LYS A 20 -20.60 -4.76 -9.59
C LYS A 20 -20.07 -4.24 -8.25
N MET A 21 -18.96 -3.52 -8.28
CA MET A 21 -18.43 -2.87 -7.09
C MET A 21 -19.34 -1.72 -6.65
N VAL A 22 -19.49 -1.55 -5.33
CA VAL A 22 -20.24 -0.42 -4.75
C VAL A 22 -19.51 0.89 -5.02
N SER A 23 -18.19 0.89 -4.86
CA SER A 23 -17.32 2.05 -5.08
C SER A 23 -15.89 1.59 -5.35
N PHE A 24 -15.12 2.46 -6.02
CA PHE A 24 -13.67 2.31 -6.20
C PHE A 24 -12.87 3.09 -5.13
N ASP A 25 -13.56 3.77 -4.23
CA ASP A 25 -12.97 4.62 -3.21
C ASP A 25 -12.58 3.83 -1.95
N ILE A 26 -11.64 2.91 -2.13
CA ILE A 26 -11.03 2.16 -1.03
C ILE A 26 -9.72 2.83 -0.63
N ASP A 27 -9.56 3.14 0.64
CA ASP A 27 -8.30 3.57 1.22
C ASP A 27 -7.42 2.37 1.54
N VAL A 28 -6.12 2.49 1.22
CA VAL A 28 -5.15 1.41 1.40
C VAL A 28 -4.03 1.89 2.30
N ILE A 29 -3.79 1.16 3.38
CA ILE A 29 -2.77 1.46 4.37
C ILE A 29 -1.83 0.28 4.50
N ALA A 30 -0.53 0.51 4.31
CA ALA A 30 0.50 -0.49 4.59
C ALA A 30 1.10 -0.23 5.98
N LYS A 31 1.20 -1.27 6.81
CA LYS A 31 1.80 -1.21 8.15
C LYS A 31 2.94 -2.22 8.27
N HIS A 32 4.01 -1.81 8.95
CA HIS A 32 5.08 -2.73 9.32
C HIS A 32 4.64 -3.55 10.52
N THR A 33 4.56 -4.86 10.36
CA THR A 33 4.10 -5.80 11.40
C THR A 33 5.19 -6.79 11.73
N GLY A 34 6.37 -6.32 12.16
CA GLY A 34 7.49 -7.11 12.71
C GLY A 34 8.09 -8.23 11.84
N GLY A 35 7.45 -8.62 10.75
CA GLY A 35 7.86 -9.66 9.82
C GLY A 35 8.36 -9.11 8.49
N LEU A 36 8.71 -10.01 7.58
CA LEU A 36 9.35 -9.69 6.30
C LEU A 36 8.46 -8.93 5.31
N ALA A 37 7.14 -9.07 5.42
CA ALA A 37 6.18 -8.43 4.52
C ALA A 37 5.29 -7.42 5.28
N PRO A 38 5.01 -6.25 4.69
CA PRO A 38 4.09 -5.29 5.26
C PRO A 38 2.66 -5.84 5.21
N THR A 39 1.87 -5.56 6.25
CA THR A 39 0.45 -5.88 6.27
C THR A 39 -0.33 -4.76 5.58
N ILE A 40 -1.14 -5.12 4.59
CA ILE A 40 -2.03 -4.20 3.87
C ILE A 40 -3.43 -4.26 4.48
N LEU A 41 -3.95 -3.11 4.86
CA LEU A 41 -5.31 -2.91 5.34
C LEU A 41 -6.11 -2.09 4.34
N TYR A 42 -7.39 -2.41 4.22
CA TYR A 42 -8.32 -1.77 3.30
C TYR A 42 -9.48 -1.14 4.06
N PHE A 43 -9.77 0.12 3.76
CA PHE A 43 -10.86 0.86 4.40
C PHE A 43 -11.83 1.38 3.34
N TYR A 44 -13.12 1.28 3.65
CA TYR A 44 -14.19 1.88 2.88
C TYR A 44 -15.15 2.54 3.87
N ASP A 45 -15.43 3.82 3.68
CA ASP A 45 -16.26 4.61 4.60
C ASP A 45 -15.79 4.52 6.06
N ASN A 46 -14.47 4.67 6.28
CA ASN A 46 -13.79 4.49 7.58
C ASN A 46 -13.96 3.12 8.25
N GLN A 47 -14.52 2.12 7.56
CA GLN A 47 -14.65 0.75 8.06
C GLN A 47 -13.57 -0.14 7.48
N ASP A 48 -12.98 -1.00 8.31
CA ASP A 48 -12.07 -2.04 7.83
C ASP A 48 -12.86 -3.06 6.99
N VAL A 49 -12.49 -3.15 5.71
CA VAL A 49 -13.05 -4.05 4.69
C VAL A 49 -11.99 -5.03 4.17
N THR A 50 -10.90 -5.23 4.91
CA THR A 50 -9.80 -6.10 4.51
C THR A 50 -10.25 -7.52 4.22
N GLU A 51 -11.13 -8.06 5.06
CA GLU A 51 -11.69 -9.39 4.88
C GLU A 51 -12.68 -9.45 3.70
N ASP A 52 -13.39 -8.37 3.38
CA ASP A 52 -14.24 -8.29 2.19
C ASP A 52 -13.40 -8.33 0.91
N VAL A 53 -12.30 -7.57 0.86
CA VAL A 53 -11.35 -7.60 -0.27
C VAL A 53 -10.72 -8.98 -0.42
N ARG A 54 -10.32 -9.63 0.69
CA ARG A 54 -9.78 -10.99 0.67
C ARG A 54 -10.82 -12.00 0.21
N ALA A 55 -12.06 -11.90 0.68
CA ALA A 55 -13.15 -12.79 0.27
C ALA A 55 -13.45 -12.70 -1.23
N ILE A 56 -13.28 -11.52 -1.84
CA ILE A 56 -13.36 -11.36 -3.30
C ILE A 56 -12.17 -12.07 -3.94
N ARG A 57 -10.94 -11.68 -3.61
CA ARG A 57 -9.73 -12.16 -4.31
C ARG A 57 -9.48 -13.66 -4.18
N PHE A 58 -9.79 -14.23 -3.02
CA PHE A 58 -9.53 -15.63 -2.68
C PHE A 58 -10.80 -16.47 -2.63
N GLY A 59 -11.89 -15.98 -3.25
CA GLY A 59 -13.11 -16.75 -3.44
C GLY A 59 -12.88 -17.99 -4.32
N LEU A 60 -13.84 -18.92 -4.27
CA LEU A 60 -13.83 -20.14 -5.09
C LEU A 60 -13.92 -19.85 -6.59
N GLU A 61 -14.72 -18.83 -6.95
CA GLU A 61 -14.92 -18.41 -8.32
C GLU A 61 -14.05 -17.19 -8.65
N PRO A 62 -13.48 -17.11 -9.87
CA PRO A 62 -12.75 -15.94 -10.31
C PRO A 62 -13.63 -14.68 -10.22
N PRO A 63 -13.20 -13.60 -9.55
CA PRO A 63 -14.05 -12.42 -9.37
C PRO A 63 -14.53 -11.77 -10.67
N SER A 64 -13.69 -11.82 -11.70
CA SER A 64 -14.01 -11.32 -13.04
C SER A 64 -15.11 -12.13 -13.75
N SER A 65 -15.48 -13.32 -13.27
CA SER A 65 -16.55 -14.11 -13.87
C SER A 65 -17.95 -13.65 -13.44
N TYR A 66 -18.07 -12.94 -12.31
CA TYR A 66 -19.37 -12.55 -11.76
C TYR A 66 -19.47 -11.07 -11.37
N ILE A 67 -18.35 -10.35 -11.22
CA ILE A 67 -18.30 -8.91 -10.96
C ILE A 67 -17.86 -8.19 -12.22
N ASP A 68 -18.77 -7.45 -12.85
CA ASP A 68 -18.56 -6.91 -14.20
C ASP A 68 -17.42 -5.87 -14.27
N ASP A 69 -17.18 -5.11 -13.20
CA ASP A 69 -16.17 -4.04 -13.11
C ASP A 69 -14.93 -4.43 -12.28
N TYR A 70 -14.74 -5.71 -12.00
CA TYR A 70 -13.64 -6.19 -11.15
C TYR A 70 -12.25 -5.85 -11.68
N ASP A 71 -12.02 -5.98 -12.99
CA ASP A 71 -10.70 -5.71 -13.57
C ASP A 71 -10.29 -4.24 -13.41
N GLN A 72 -11.26 -3.33 -13.50
CA GLN A 72 -11.04 -1.91 -13.25
C GLN A 72 -10.74 -1.67 -11.77
N PHE A 73 -11.52 -2.29 -10.89
CA PHE A 73 -11.30 -2.24 -9.45
C PHE A 73 -9.90 -2.74 -9.07
N GLN A 74 -9.50 -3.90 -9.57
CA GLN A 74 -8.21 -4.52 -9.25
C GLN A 74 -7.04 -3.67 -9.74
N LYS A 75 -7.12 -3.04 -10.92
CA LYS A 75 -6.11 -2.10 -11.41
C LYS A 75 -5.95 -0.88 -10.50
N LEU A 76 -7.06 -0.29 -10.07
CA LEU A 76 -7.05 0.86 -9.17
C LEU A 76 -6.52 0.48 -7.79
N LEU A 77 -6.94 -0.67 -7.26
CA LEU A 77 -6.55 -1.17 -5.96
C LEU A 77 -5.04 -1.47 -5.93
N TYR A 78 -4.52 -2.14 -6.96
CA TYR A 78 -3.08 -2.41 -7.10
C TYR A 78 -2.23 -1.13 -7.10
N LYS A 79 -2.70 -0.06 -7.79
CA LYS A 79 -2.00 1.23 -7.78
C LYS A 79 -1.97 1.86 -6.39
N LYS A 80 -3.06 1.74 -5.63
CA LYS A 80 -3.15 2.24 -4.25
C LYS A 80 -2.27 1.42 -3.30
N GLU A 81 -2.22 0.10 -3.45
CA GLU A 81 -1.32 -0.80 -2.70
C GLU A 81 0.15 -0.44 -2.92
N GLN A 82 0.58 -0.29 -4.18
CA GLN A 82 1.96 0.09 -4.49
C GLN A 82 2.33 1.43 -3.86
N ARG A 83 1.41 2.41 -3.91
CA ARG A 83 1.61 3.71 -3.26
C ARG A 83 1.72 3.57 -1.74
N ALA A 84 0.85 2.78 -1.10
CA ALA A 84 0.89 2.58 0.35
C ALA A 84 2.19 1.92 0.80
N ILE A 85 2.65 0.91 0.06
CA ILE A 85 3.93 0.23 0.31
C ILE A 85 5.10 1.20 0.14
N ASN A 86 5.12 2.00 -0.92
CA ASN A 86 6.16 3.00 -1.15
C ASN A 86 6.20 4.02 -0.01
N ASN A 87 5.04 4.54 0.41
CA ASN A 87 4.93 5.48 1.53
C ASN A 87 5.46 4.88 2.84
N LEU A 88 5.17 3.60 3.10
CA LEU A 88 5.67 2.90 4.28
C LEU A 88 7.20 2.81 4.25
N TYR A 89 7.79 2.39 3.12
CA TYR A 89 9.24 2.33 2.98
C TYR A 89 9.90 3.70 3.02
N ASP A 90 9.26 4.74 2.47
CA ASP A 90 9.78 6.11 2.54
C ASP A 90 9.72 6.66 3.97
N THR A 91 8.75 6.26 4.79
CA THR A 91 8.69 6.64 6.21
C THR A 91 9.79 5.96 7.04
N ILE A 92 10.16 4.72 6.69
CA ILE A 92 11.23 3.97 7.36
C ILE A 92 12.62 4.40 6.85
N SER A 93 12.70 4.91 5.63
CA SER A 93 13.97 5.34 5.04
C SER A 93 14.40 6.70 5.60
N ILE A 94 15.52 6.72 6.31
CA ILE A 94 16.22 7.95 6.73
C ILE A 94 16.81 8.72 5.54
N ARG A 95 16.80 8.14 4.32
CA ARG A 95 17.33 8.81 3.13
C ARG A 95 16.35 9.89 2.67
N PRO A 96 16.71 11.19 2.69
CA PRO A 96 15.89 12.22 2.08
C PRO A 96 15.84 11.99 0.56
N LYS A 97 14.72 11.44 0.08
CA LYS A 97 14.44 11.37 -1.36
C LYS A 97 13.79 12.69 -1.77
N HIS A 98 14.17 13.18 -2.95
CA HIS A 98 13.98 14.57 -3.44
C HIS A 98 15.01 15.61 -2.96
N MET A 99 16.20 15.20 -2.51
CA MET A 99 17.35 16.12 -2.47
C MET A 99 17.94 16.32 -3.86
N SER A 100 18.21 17.57 -4.24
CA SER A 100 19.04 17.89 -5.39
C SER A 100 20.44 17.27 -5.22
N THR A 101 21.13 16.98 -6.33
CA THR A 101 22.45 16.32 -6.35
C THR A 101 23.42 16.97 -5.36
N THR A 102 23.45 18.29 -5.28
CA THR A 102 24.29 19.06 -4.35
C THR A 102 23.97 18.76 -2.88
N LYS A 103 22.68 18.64 -2.52
CA LYS A 103 22.26 18.33 -1.15
C LYS A 103 22.59 16.89 -0.76
N GLN A 104 22.51 15.95 -1.71
CA GLN A 104 22.92 14.55 -1.47
C GLN A 104 24.42 14.43 -1.22
N ILE A 105 25.24 15.17 -1.98
CA ILE A 105 26.70 15.21 -1.78
C ILE A 105 27.00 15.77 -0.38
N LEU A 106 26.39 16.90 -0.02
CA LEU A 106 26.62 17.54 1.28
C LEU A 106 26.19 16.64 2.45
N TRP A 107 25.04 15.96 2.32
CA TRP A 107 24.56 14.99 3.30
C TRP A 107 25.53 13.80 3.46
N SER A 108 26.03 13.26 2.35
CA SER A 108 26.96 12.12 2.36
C SER A 108 28.29 12.48 3.03
N PHE A 109 28.82 13.68 2.76
CA PHE A 109 29.99 14.20 3.46
C PHE A 109 29.74 14.42 4.95
N GLY A 110 28.57 14.96 5.32
CA GLY A 110 28.20 15.17 6.72
C GLY A 110 28.13 13.86 7.51
N VAL A 111 27.51 12.82 6.96
CA VAL A 111 27.46 11.49 7.59
C VAL A 111 28.86 10.89 7.72
N LEU A 112 29.69 11.01 6.69
CA LEU A 112 31.06 10.49 6.72
C LEU A 112 31.91 11.18 7.79
N LEU A 113 31.77 12.51 7.94
CA LEU A 113 32.46 13.28 8.96
C LEU A 113 31.98 12.94 10.38
N LEU A 114 30.69 12.67 10.57
CA LEU A 114 30.16 12.16 11.84
C LEU A 114 30.74 10.79 12.21
N MET A 115 30.89 9.90 11.23
CA MET A 115 31.47 8.57 11.45
C MET A 115 32.96 8.60 11.81
N THR A 116 33.70 9.66 11.46
CA THR A 116 35.12 9.79 11.81
C THR A 116 35.36 10.44 13.18
N ILE A 117 34.34 10.99 13.85
CA ILE A 117 34.46 11.60 15.18
C ILE A 117 35.04 10.64 16.23
N PRO A 118 34.59 9.37 16.36
CA PRO A 118 35.14 8.46 17.35
C PRO A 118 36.64 8.20 17.16
N LEU A 119 37.09 8.14 15.90
CA LEU A 119 38.50 7.97 15.55
C LEU A 119 39.31 9.22 15.93
N LEU A 120 38.80 10.40 15.62
CA LEU A 120 39.45 11.67 15.97
C LEU A 120 39.57 11.85 17.49
N VAL A 121 38.52 11.52 18.24
CA VAL A 121 38.52 11.55 19.70
C VAL A 121 39.56 10.57 20.27
N ALA A 122 39.65 9.36 19.72
CA ALA A 122 40.65 8.37 20.14
C ALA A 122 42.09 8.79 19.84
N ILE A 123 42.33 9.57 18.77
CA ILE A 123 43.66 10.11 18.45
C ILE A 123 44.03 11.27 19.37
N ILE A 124 43.07 12.13 19.72
CA ILE A 124 43.31 13.33 20.54
C ILE A 124 43.43 13.00 22.04
N LEU A 125 42.74 11.97 22.53
CA LEU A 125 42.79 11.53 23.93
C LEU A 125 43.93 10.55 24.26
N LYS A 126 44.80 10.26 23.28
CA LYS A 126 45.98 9.40 23.44
C LYS A 126 47.22 10.26 23.66
#